data_AF-A0A1F1GJZ2-F1
#
_entry.id   AF-A0A1F1GJZ2-F1
#
_cell.length_a   1.000
_cell.length_b   1.000
_cell.length_c   1.000
_cell.angle_alpha   90.00
_cell.angle_beta   90.00
_cell.angle_gamma   90.00
#
_symmetry.space_group_name_H-M   'P 1'
#
loop_
_entity.id
_entity.type
_entity.pdbx_description
1 polymer ?
#
loop_
_entity_poly.entity_id
_entity_poly.type
_entity_poly.pdbx_seq_one_letter_code
_entity_poly.pdbx_strand_id
1 'polypeptide(L)'
;MFGPASTQPPRLIDFAVLRLPLVEVVFAGLLVNLFVEDMQGTEAASGFVALFVAIPALLFLGIAYLISLPMQRRKANDFRVDAVFLVVGAIGLAGWGGQHFIALPLACCLPVGLSALIRRFIAFLLWKTGKAPQLPAGKDAEN
;
A
#
# COMPACT_ATOMS: atom_id res chain seq x y z
N MET A 1 -7.16 13.75 -20.63
CA MET A 1 -8.18 14.79 -20.79
C MET A 1 -9.08 14.76 -19.57
N PHE A 2 -9.19 15.87 -18.83
CA PHE A 2 -10.11 16.01 -17.71
C PHE A 2 -11.44 16.56 -18.24
N GLY A 3 -12.56 15.94 -17.89
CA GLY A 3 -13.91 16.35 -18.30
C GLY A 3 -14.76 16.77 -17.11
N PRO A 4 -16.03 17.19 -17.32
CA PRO A 4 -16.95 17.46 -16.23
C PRO A 4 -17.06 16.23 -15.31
N ALA A 5 -17.04 16.47 -14.00
CA ALA A 5 -17.02 15.41 -12.99
C ALA A 5 -18.22 14.47 -13.15
N SER A 6 -17.98 13.17 -13.25
CA SER A 6 -19.05 12.18 -13.17
C SER A 6 -19.75 12.24 -11.81
N THR A 7 -21.07 12.06 -11.80
CA THR A 7 -21.90 11.98 -10.58
C THR A 7 -21.53 10.76 -9.73
N GLN A 8 -21.02 9.70 -10.35
CA GLN A 8 -20.49 8.52 -9.65
C GLN A 8 -19.04 8.73 -9.20
N PRO A 9 -18.67 8.25 -8.00
CA PRO A 9 -17.30 8.33 -7.51
C PRO A 9 -16.39 7.40 -8.35
N PRO A 10 -15.29 7.91 -8.91
CA PRO A 10 -14.36 7.11 -9.71
C PRO A 10 -13.67 6.04 -8.86
N ARG A 11 -13.20 4.97 -9.50
CA ARG A 11 -12.39 3.94 -8.83
C ARG A 11 -10.94 4.36 -8.84
N LEU A 12 -10.15 3.82 -7.91
CA LEU A 12 -8.72 4.13 -7.85
C LEU A 12 -8.00 3.76 -9.15
N ILE A 13 -8.41 2.65 -9.75
CA ILE A 13 -7.90 2.20 -11.05
C ILE A 13 -8.20 3.20 -12.15
N ASP A 14 -9.17 4.10 -12.07
CA ASP A 14 -9.42 5.02 -13.17
C ASP A 14 -8.32 6.13 -13.27
N PHE A 15 -7.46 6.27 -12.24
CA PHE A 15 -6.34 7.22 -12.20
C PHE A 15 -4.99 6.54 -12.51
N ALA A 16 -4.40 6.80 -13.70
CA ALA A 16 -3.16 6.13 -14.14
C ALA A 16 -1.97 6.27 -13.15
N VAL A 17 -1.74 7.47 -12.60
CA VAL A 17 -0.60 7.74 -11.69
C VAL A 17 -0.86 7.16 -10.29
N LEU A 18 -2.11 7.20 -9.82
CA LEU A 18 -2.49 6.70 -8.48
C LEU A 18 -2.67 5.17 -8.44
N ARG A 19 -2.36 4.45 -9.52
CA ARG A 19 -2.20 2.98 -9.51
C ARG A 19 -0.83 2.55 -8.98
N LEU A 20 0.18 3.43 -9.06
CA LEU A 20 1.56 3.05 -8.75
C LEU A 20 1.76 2.86 -7.23
N PRO A 21 2.41 1.78 -6.80
CA PRO A 21 2.69 1.50 -5.39
C PRO A 21 3.94 2.24 -4.90
N LEU A 22 3.88 3.58 -4.87
CA LEU A 22 5.04 4.41 -4.55
C LEU A 22 5.59 4.15 -3.15
N VAL A 23 4.71 4.06 -2.14
CA VAL A 23 5.13 3.84 -0.74
C VAL A 23 5.75 2.46 -0.58
N GLU A 24 5.18 1.44 -1.22
CA GLU A 24 5.69 0.07 -1.17
C GLU A 24 7.06 -0.03 -1.87
N VAL A 25 7.27 0.67 -2.99
CA VAL A 25 8.57 0.74 -3.68
C VAL A 25 9.63 1.43 -2.83
N VAL A 26 9.30 2.56 -2.20
CA VAL A 26 10.22 3.24 -1.29
C VAL A 26 10.57 2.33 -0.11
N PHE A 27 9.58 1.68 0.49
CA PHE A 27 9.79 0.77 1.62
C PHE A 27 10.63 -0.46 1.22
N ALA A 28 10.39 -1.04 0.05
CA ALA A 28 11.23 -2.11 -0.49
C ALA A 28 12.68 -1.65 -0.71
N GLY A 29 12.87 -0.44 -1.24
CA GLY A 29 14.21 0.16 -1.40
C GLY A 29 14.94 0.32 -0.06
N LEU A 30 14.24 0.76 0.99
CA LEU A 30 14.80 0.84 2.35
C LEU A 30 15.19 -0.54 2.90
N LEU A 31 14.36 -1.56 2.69
CA LEU A 31 14.66 -2.94 3.11
C LEU A 31 15.87 -3.52 2.35
N VAL A 32 16.00 -3.21 1.05
CA VAL A 32 17.17 -3.61 0.25
C VAL A 32 18.42 -2.89 0.74
N ASN A 33 18.34 -1.60 1.07
CA ASN A 33 19.48 -0.89 1.63
C ASN A 33 19.91 -1.50 2.97
N LEU A 34 18.96 -1.77 3.87
CA LEU A 34 19.21 -2.45 5.14
C LEU A 34 19.86 -3.83 4.95
N PHE A 35 19.39 -4.60 3.96
CA PHE A 35 19.97 -5.89 3.61
C PHE A 35 21.45 -5.75 3.20
N VAL A 36 21.77 -4.77 2.34
CA VAL A 36 23.14 -4.55 1.85
C VAL A 36 24.06 -4.10 2.98
N GLU A 37 23.62 -3.17 3.82
CA GLU A 37 24.39 -2.69 4.97
C GLU A 37 24.70 -3.82 5.96
N ASP A 38 23.72 -4.66 6.28
CA ASP A 38 23.89 -5.77 7.22
C ASP A 38 24.79 -6.89 6.67
N MET A 39 24.76 -7.15 5.36
CA MET A 39 25.60 -8.15 4.70
C MET A 39 27.05 -7.70 4.51
N GLN A 40 27.34 -6.41 4.56
CA GLN A 40 28.70 -5.87 4.47
C GLN A 40 29.44 -5.88 5.82
N GLY A 41 28.75 -6.20 6.91
CA GLY A 41 29.35 -6.29 8.24
C GLY A 41 30.41 -7.40 8.34
N THR A 42 31.46 -7.14 9.10
CA THR A 42 32.55 -8.10 9.37
C THR A 42 32.40 -8.86 10.69
N GLU A 43 31.33 -8.57 11.44
CA GLU A 43 31.04 -9.19 12.73
C GLU A 43 30.36 -10.56 12.55
N ALA A 44 30.42 -11.42 13.56
CA ALA A 44 29.75 -12.73 13.55
C ALA A 44 28.21 -12.65 13.43
N ALA A 45 27.63 -11.48 13.72
CA ALA A 45 26.20 -11.21 13.61
C ALA A 45 25.80 -10.65 12.23
N SER A 46 26.76 -10.36 11.33
CA SER A 46 26.45 -9.83 10.01
C SER A 46 25.59 -10.81 9.21
N GLY A 47 24.65 -10.26 8.44
CA GLY A 47 23.67 -11.03 7.68
C GLY A 47 22.48 -11.56 8.49
N PHE A 48 22.45 -11.40 9.82
CA PHE A 48 21.31 -11.83 10.63
C PHE A 48 20.05 -11.03 10.30
N VAL A 49 20.15 -9.70 10.27
CA VAL A 49 19.00 -8.84 9.96
C VAL A 49 18.57 -9.03 8.52
N ALA A 50 19.53 -9.19 7.60
CA ALA A 50 19.29 -9.47 6.20
C ALA A 50 18.43 -10.74 6.02
N LEU A 51 18.83 -11.86 6.65
CA LEU A 51 18.18 -13.15 6.48
C LEU A 51 16.86 -13.28 7.25
N PHE A 52 16.79 -12.79 8.50
CA PHE A 52 15.65 -13.02 9.38
C PHE A 52 14.64 -11.87 9.43
N VAL A 53 15.01 -10.68 8.93
CA VAL A 53 14.13 -9.51 8.93
C VAL A 53 13.90 -9.00 7.52
N ALA A 54 14.95 -8.64 6.77
CA ALA A 54 14.80 -7.97 5.48
C ALA A 54 14.17 -8.88 4.41
N ILE A 55 14.66 -10.11 4.24
CA ILE A 55 14.08 -11.07 3.28
C ILE A 55 12.61 -11.40 3.63
N PRO A 56 12.26 -11.80 4.86
CA PRO A 56 10.87 -12.05 5.22
C PRO A 56 10.00 -10.81 5.07
N ALA A 57 10.48 -9.62 5.45
CA ALA A 57 9.73 -8.37 5.31
C ALA A 57 9.43 -8.05 3.83
N LEU A 58 10.40 -8.24 2.92
CA LEU A 58 10.18 -8.07 1.48
C LEU A 58 9.13 -9.05 0.95
N LEU A 59 9.18 -10.30 1.40
CA LEU A 59 8.22 -11.34 1.00
C LEU A 59 6.80 -11.01 1.52
N PHE A 60 6.66 -10.65 2.79
CA PHE A 60 5.37 -10.28 3.37
C PHE A 60 4.83 -8.96 2.81
N LEU A 61 5.68 -7.99 2.50
CA LEU A 61 5.29 -6.77 1.79
C LEU A 61 4.72 -7.11 0.41
N GLY A 62 5.36 -8.02 -0.34
CA GLY A 62 4.87 -8.52 -1.61
C GLY A 62 3.51 -9.19 -1.49
N ILE A 63 3.32 -10.06 -0.49
CA ILE A 63 2.04 -10.72 -0.22
C ILE A 63 0.96 -9.68 0.13
N ALA A 64 1.26 -8.76 1.06
CA ALA A 64 0.33 -7.71 1.46
C ALA A 64 -0.09 -6.84 0.26
N TYR A 65 0.86 -6.51 -0.63
CA TYR A 65 0.57 -5.80 -1.87
C TYR A 65 -0.36 -6.60 -2.78
N LEU A 66 -0.12 -7.89 -3.00
CA LEU A 66 -0.98 -8.76 -3.81
C LEU A 66 -2.41 -8.82 -3.25
N ILE A 67 -2.56 -8.96 -1.93
CA ILE A 67 -3.86 -8.95 -1.24
C ILE A 67 -4.56 -7.59 -1.40
N SER A 68 -3.81 -6.50 -1.54
CA SER A 68 -4.35 -5.14 -1.74
C SER A 68 -4.78 -4.84 -3.17
N LEU A 69 -4.41 -5.64 -4.19
CA LEU A 69 -4.78 -5.39 -5.60
C LEU A 69 -6.29 -5.20 -5.83
N PRO A 70 -7.20 -5.98 -5.21
CA PRO A 70 -8.64 -5.76 -5.33
C PRO A 70 -9.09 -4.39 -4.80
N MET A 71 -8.34 -3.77 -3.89
CA MET A 71 -8.64 -2.44 -3.34
C MET A 71 -8.54 -1.36 -4.43
N GLN A 72 -7.73 -1.56 -5.47
CA GLN A 72 -7.63 -0.62 -6.59
C GLN A 72 -8.94 -0.52 -7.38
N ARG A 73 -9.79 -1.55 -7.31
CA ARG A 73 -11.09 -1.58 -8.02
C ARG A 73 -12.23 -0.95 -7.22
N ARG A 74 -11.99 -0.56 -5.96
CA ARG A 74 -13.02 0.08 -5.12
C ARG A 74 -13.17 1.56 -5.44
N LYS A 75 -14.35 2.09 -5.10
CA LYS A 75 -14.71 3.51 -5.24
C LYS A 75 -13.79 4.36 -4.35
N ALA A 76 -13.46 5.57 -4.81
CA ALA A 76 -12.55 6.48 -4.10
C ALA A 76 -13.08 6.97 -2.73
N ASN A 77 -14.36 6.77 -2.43
CA ASN A 77 -14.97 7.13 -1.14
C ASN A 77 -15.07 5.97 -0.13
N ASP A 78 -14.73 4.74 -0.53
CA ASP A 78 -14.78 3.59 0.37
C ASP A 78 -13.43 3.42 1.07
N PHE A 79 -13.26 3.92 2.29
CA PHE A 79 -12.00 3.81 3.05
C PHE A 79 -11.94 2.60 3.99
N ARG A 80 -12.96 1.73 4.00
CA ARG A 80 -13.11 0.68 5.02
C ARG A 80 -11.95 -0.30 5.01
N VAL A 81 -11.55 -0.77 3.83
CA VAL A 81 -10.46 -1.74 3.69
C VAL A 81 -9.10 -1.11 3.96
N ASP A 82 -8.91 0.17 3.63
CA ASP A 82 -7.68 0.90 3.96
C ASP A 82 -7.51 0.99 5.47
N ALA A 83 -8.59 1.31 6.18
CA ALA A 83 -8.61 1.36 7.64
C ALA A 83 -8.30 -0.01 8.26
N VAL A 84 -8.87 -1.10 7.72
CA VAL A 84 -8.56 -2.47 8.20
C VAL A 84 -7.07 -2.77 8.03
N PHE A 85 -6.48 -2.49 6.87
CA PHE A 85 -5.05 -2.69 6.65
C PHE A 85 -4.19 -1.88 7.61
N LEU A 86 -4.57 -0.64 7.89
CA LEU A 86 -3.86 0.21 8.85
C LEU A 86 -3.98 -0.30 10.29
N VAL A 87 -5.16 -0.74 10.72
CA VAL A 87 -5.37 -1.32 12.05
C VAL A 87 -4.58 -2.61 12.21
N VAL A 88 -4.68 -3.53 11.25
CA VAL A 88 -3.89 -4.78 11.24
C VAL A 88 -2.38 -4.47 11.24
N GLY A 89 -1.97 -3.50 10.43
CA GLY A 89 -0.62 -2.95 10.40
C GLY A 89 -0.13 -2.47 11.76
N ALA A 90 -0.94 -1.64 12.41
CA ALA A 90 -0.61 -1.04 13.71
C ALA A 90 -0.52 -2.10 14.82
N ILE A 91 -1.42 -3.09 14.81
CA ILE A 91 -1.35 -4.24 15.73
C ILE A 91 -0.06 -5.04 15.49
N GLY A 92 0.29 -5.27 14.22
CA GLY A 92 1.53 -5.93 13.84
C GLY A 92 2.77 -5.17 14.33
N LEU A 93 2.79 -3.85 14.16
CA LEU A 93 3.87 -3.00 14.62
C LEU A 93 4.00 -2.99 16.15
N ALA A 94 2.88 -2.94 16.87
CA ALA A 94 2.86 -3.05 18.33
C ALA A 94 3.38 -4.41 18.81
N GLY A 95 2.96 -5.50 18.15
CA GLY A 95 3.45 -6.85 18.43
C GLY A 95 4.95 -7.00 18.16
N TRP A 96 5.46 -6.38 17.09
CA TRP A 96 6.90 -6.35 16.79
C TRP A 96 7.68 -5.58 17.85
N GLY A 97 7.18 -4.43 18.31
CA GLY A 97 7.76 -3.68 19.43
C GLY A 97 7.79 -4.48 20.74
N GLY A 98 6.84 -5.39 20.93
CA GLY A 98 6.84 -6.38 22.02
C GLY A 98 7.71 -7.62 21.77
N GLN A 99 8.57 -7.61 20.75
CA GLN A 99 9.46 -8.71 20.35
C GLN A 99 8.75 -9.99 19.87
N HIS A 100 7.49 -9.88 19.46
CA HIS A 100 6.79 -10.99 18.81
C HIS A 100 7.12 -10.99 17.31
N PHE A 101 8.18 -11.72 16.92
CA PHE A 101 8.62 -11.83 15.52
C PHE A 101 7.53 -12.31 14.55
N ILE A 102 6.55 -13.07 15.04
CA ILE A 102 5.37 -13.50 14.27
C ILE A 102 4.47 -12.35 13.83
N ALA A 103 4.64 -11.14 14.39
CA ALA A 103 3.87 -9.96 14.04
C ALA A 103 4.39 -9.23 12.80
N LEU A 104 5.58 -9.59 12.29
CA LEU A 104 6.18 -8.99 11.08
C LEU A 104 5.24 -9.00 9.85
N PRO A 105 4.54 -10.11 9.52
CA PRO A 105 3.62 -10.13 8.38
C PRO A 105 2.50 -9.10 8.52
N LEU A 106 1.99 -8.93 9.74
CA LEU A 106 0.94 -7.97 10.04
C LEU A 106 1.50 -6.55 9.94
N ALA A 107 2.71 -6.29 10.43
CA ALA A 107 3.36 -4.98 10.34
C ALA A 107 3.55 -4.53 8.87
N CYS A 108 3.85 -5.47 7.97
CA CYS A 108 3.95 -5.20 6.53
C CYS A 108 2.63 -4.77 5.86
N CYS A 109 1.47 -4.97 6.51
CA CYS A 109 0.19 -4.41 6.03
C CYS A 109 0.13 -2.88 6.17
N LEU A 110 0.91 -2.29 7.10
CA LEU A 110 0.90 -0.86 7.39
C LEU A 110 1.36 -0.01 6.18
N PRO A 111 2.53 -0.23 5.56
CA PRO A 111 2.95 0.55 4.39
C PRO A 111 1.98 0.40 3.21
N VAL A 112 1.41 -0.79 3.01
CA VAL A 112 0.43 -1.05 1.94
C VAL A 112 -0.89 -0.31 2.21
N GLY A 113 -1.40 -0.39 3.44
CA GLY A 113 -2.61 0.32 3.87
C GLY A 113 -2.46 1.83 3.78
N LEU A 114 -1.30 2.36 4.20
CA LEU A 114 -0.99 3.79 4.10
C LEU A 114 -0.90 4.24 2.64
N SER A 115 -0.25 3.44 1.79
CA SER A 115 -0.20 3.69 0.36
C SER A 115 -1.59 3.75 -0.28
N ALA A 116 -2.43 2.77 0.02
CA ALA A 116 -3.80 2.71 -0.47
C ALA A 116 -4.62 3.92 0.02
N LEU A 117 -4.51 4.27 1.30
CA LEU A 117 -5.19 5.41 1.91
C LEU A 117 -4.80 6.73 1.23
N ILE A 118 -3.50 7.00 1.09
CA ILE A 118 -2.99 8.23 0.47
C ILE A 118 -3.48 8.33 -0.97
N ARG A 119 -3.35 7.24 -1.75
CA ARG A 119 -3.81 7.21 -3.15
C ARG A 119 -5.31 7.46 -3.24
N ARG A 120 -6.10 6.84 -2.37
CA ARG A 120 -7.56 6.99 -2.33
C ARG A 120 -7.98 8.39 -1.90
N PHE A 121 -7.29 8.98 -0.94
CA PHE A 121 -7.52 10.35 -0.49
C PHE A 121 -7.22 11.37 -1.59
N ILE A 122 -6.11 11.22 -2.32
CA ILE A 122 -5.79 12.09 -3.46
C ILE A 122 -6.84 11.93 -4.56
N ALA A 123 -7.24 10.70 -4.90
CA ALA A 123 -8.30 10.43 -5.88
C ALA A 123 -9.63 11.09 -5.49
N PHE A 124 -9.98 11.04 -4.20
CA PHE A 124 -11.17 11.70 -3.65
C PHE A 124 -11.11 13.24 -3.77
N LEU A 125 -9.96 13.85 -3.45
CA LEU A 125 -9.76 15.29 -3.61
C LEU A 125 -9.81 15.73 -5.08
N LEU A 126 -9.19 14.97 -5.98
CA LEU A 126 -9.24 15.24 -7.42
C LEU A 126 -10.67 15.15 -7.97
N TRP A 127 -11.47 14.20 -7.46
CA TRP A 127 -12.89 14.11 -7.80
C TRP A 127 -13.69 15.30 -7.27
N LYS A 128 -13.52 15.67 -5.99
CA LYS A 128 -14.16 16.85 -5.39
C LYS A 128 -13.83 18.17 -6.10
N THR A 129 -12.65 18.27 -6.69
CA THR A 129 -12.18 19.47 -7.42
C THR A 129 -12.53 19.44 -8.91
N GLY A 130 -13.27 18.44 -9.38
CA GLY A 130 -13.69 18.32 -10.77
C GLY A 130 -12.59 17.90 -11.75
N LYS A 131 -11.43 17.47 -11.26
CA LYS A 131 -10.29 16.98 -12.04
C LYS A 131 -10.27 15.46 -12.15
N ALA A 132 -11.43 14.81 -12.04
CA ALA A 132 -11.53 13.36 -12.18
C ALA A 132 -11.35 12.92 -13.64
N PRO A 133 -10.80 11.71 -13.87
CA PRO A 133 -10.80 11.09 -15.20
C PRO A 133 -12.25 10.90 -15.68
N GLN A 134 -12.49 11.14 -16.97
CA GLN A 134 -13.78 10.84 -17.60
C GLN A 134 -14.03 9.33 -17.54
N LEU A 135 -15.10 8.91 -16.88
CA LEU A 135 -15.56 7.54 -16.93
C LEU A 135 -16.15 7.29 -18.34
N PRO A 136 -15.89 6.15 -18.98
CA PRO A 136 -16.52 5.84 -20.27
C PRO A 136 -18.04 5.82 -20.11
N ALA A 137 -18.76 6.49 -21.01
CA ALA A 137 -20.21 6.72 -21.03
C ALA A 137 -21.08 5.45 -21.22
N GLY A 138 -20.61 4.29 -20.78
CA GLY A 138 -21.29 3.00 -20.94
C GLY A 138 -21.39 2.18 -19.64
N LYS A 139 -21.05 2.77 -18.48
CA LYS A 139 -21.20 2.10 -17.17
C LYS A 139 -22.32 2.67 -16.30
N ASP A 140 -23.19 3.48 -16.90
CA ASP A 140 -24.40 3.98 -16.26
C ASP A 140 -25.51 2.90 -16.23
N ALA A 141 -25.25 1.69 -16.77
CA ALA A 141 -26.26 0.65 -16.99
C ALA A 141 -26.04 -0.69 -16.24
N GLU A 142 -25.00 -0.84 -15.41
CA GLU A 142 -24.84 -2.06 -14.59
C GLU A 142 -24.50 -1.70 -13.13
N ASN A 143 -25.57 -1.69 -12.33
CA ASN A 143 -25.69 -1.92 -10.87
C ASN A 143 -24.40 -1.98 -10.04
#